data_AF-A0A1F9JW99-F1
#
_entry.id   AF-A0A1F9JW99-F1
#
_cell.length_a   1.000
_cell.length_b   1.000
_cell.length_c   1.000
_cell.angle_alpha   90.00
_cell.angle_beta   90.00
_cell.angle_gamma   90.00
#
_symmetry.space_group_name_H-M   'P 1'
#
loop_
_entity.id
_entity.type
_entity.pdbx_description
1 polymer ?
#
loop_
_entity_poly.entity_id
_entity_poly.type
_entity_poly.pdbx_seq_one_letter_code
_entity_poly.pdbx_strand_id
1 'polypeptide(L)'
;MVPCIQQVQIRNYKSIAQISVNLELFTVLVGPNGAGKSNFIDALAFVQECLSESIELAFKNRGGIAAVRRSSAGHPTHIAIRLILNLGDDLYADYAF
;
A
#
# COMPACT_ATOMS: atom_id res chain seq x y z
N MET A 1 12.77 -20.96 -0.68
CA MET A 1 13.11 -19.54 -1.01
C MET A 1 12.42 -18.63 0.01
N VAL A 2 12.92 -17.43 0.30
CA VAL A 2 12.24 -16.50 1.24
C VAL A 2 11.11 -15.77 0.48
N PRO A 3 9.88 -15.70 1.02
CA PRO A 3 8.79 -14.96 0.39
C PRO A 3 9.15 -13.48 0.18
N CYS A 4 8.75 -12.91 -0.96
CA CYS A 4 8.99 -11.51 -1.27
C CYS A 4 7.79 -10.85 -1.98
N ILE A 5 7.61 -9.55 -1.74
CA ILE A 5 6.66 -8.72 -2.48
C ILE A 5 7.36 -8.30 -3.78
N GLN A 6 6.80 -8.64 -4.94
CA GLN A 6 7.35 -8.32 -6.26
C GLN A 6 6.74 -7.06 -6.86
N GLN A 7 5.49 -6.74 -6.51
CA GLN A 7 4.84 -5.53 -7.00
C GLN A 7 3.87 -4.96 -5.96
N VAL A 8 3.85 -3.63 -5.89
CA VAL A 8 2.92 -2.85 -5.06
C VAL A 8 2.16 -1.89 -5.94
N GLN A 9 0.83 -1.96 -5.92
CA GLN A 9 -0.05 -1.00 -6.57
C GLN A 9 -0.85 -0.26 -5.50
N ILE A 10 -0.92 1.07 -5.62
CA ILE A 10 -1.63 1.93 -4.65
C ILE A 10 -2.50 2.91 -5.41
N ARG A 11 -3.76 3.08 -4.97
CA ARG A 11 -4.68 4.10 -5.46
C ARG A 11 -5.34 4.87 -4.32
N ASN A 12 -5.41 6.19 -4.50
CA ASN A 12 -6.10 7.14 -3.61
C ASN A 12 -5.74 7.03 -2.13
N TYR A 13 -4.47 6.75 -1.82
CA TYR A 13 -3.97 6.59 -0.46
C TYR A 13 -3.12 7.81 -0.06
N LYS A 14 -3.56 8.58 0.94
CA LYS A 14 -2.88 9.80 1.41
C LYS A 14 -2.42 10.71 0.25
N SER A 15 -1.12 10.94 0.06
CA SER A 15 -0.64 11.79 -1.05
C SER A 15 -0.56 11.07 -2.41
N ILE A 16 -0.79 9.76 -2.46
CA ILE A 16 -0.61 8.93 -3.66
C ILE A 16 -1.95 8.83 -4.41
N ALA A 17 -1.98 9.35 -5.64
CA ALA A 17 -3.14 9.21 -6.52
C ALA A 17 -3.22 7.81 -7.13
N GLN A 18 -2.18 7.41 -7.85
CA GLN A 18 -2.05 6.08 -8.43
C GLN A 18 -0.58 5.80 -8.73
N ILE A 19 -0.08 4.62 -8.34
CA ILE A 19 1.24 4.11 -8.71
C ILE A 19 1.21 2.59 -8.87
N SER A 20 2.20 2.06 -9.59
CA SER A 20 2.54 0.64 -9.65
C SER A 20 4.06 0.53 -9.64
N VAL A 21 4.62 -0.15 -8.64
CA VAL A 21 6.08 -0.23 -8.43
C VAL A 21 6.47 -1.70 -8.34
N ASN A 22 7.41 -2.11 -9.19
CA ASN A 22 8.08 -3.40 -9.06
C ASN A 22 9.17 -3.29 -7.99
N LEU A 23 9.26 -4.30 -7.14
CA LEU A 23 10.24 -4.37 -6.06
C LEU A 23 11.23 -5.49 -6.33
N GLU A 24 12.50 -5.20 -6.06
CA GLU A 24 13.58 -6.17 -6.00
C GLU A 24 13.97 -6.41 -4.55
N LEU A 25 14.80 -7.43 -4.28
CA LEU A 25 15.31 -7.76 -2.95
C LEU A 25 15.91 -6.54 -2.21
N PHE A 26 16.50 -5.62 -2.97
CA PHE A 26 16.95 -4.33 -2.47
C PHE A 26 16.33 -3.20 -3.30
N THR A 27 15.48 -2.39 -2.66
CA THR A 27 14.80 -1.28 -3.30
C THR A 27 15.00 0.01 -2.49
N VAL A 28 15.39 1.09 -3.16
CA VAL A 28 15.57 2.41 -2.54
C VAL A 28 14.58 3.41 -3.15
N LEU A 29 13.82 4.10 -2.30
CA LEU A 29 12.89 5.15 -2.73
C LEU A 29 13.57 6.52 -2.65
N VAL A 30 13.78 7.17 -3.79
CA VAL A 30 14.44 8.50 -3.89
C VAL A 30 13.49 9.52 -4.51
N GLY A 31 13.53 10.75 -4.02
CA GLY A 31 12.72 11.85 -4.56
C GLY A 31 12.55 13.00 -3.55
N PRO A 32 11.97 14.13 -3.96
CA PRO A 32 11.79 15.30 -3.10
C PRO A 32 10.82 15.05 -1.94
N ASN A 33 10.83 15.94 -0.95
CA ASN A 33 9.84 15.93 0.14
C ASN A 33 8.42 16.06 -0.43
N GLY A 34 7.47 15.34 0.15
CA GLY A 34 6.09 15.30 -0.36
C GLY A 34 5.85 14.41 -1.59
N ALA A 35 6.88 13.80 -2.19
CA ALA A 35 6.73 12.90 -3.35
C ALA A 35 5.97 11.58 -3.06
N GLY A 36 5.55 11.33 -1.82
CA GLY A 36 4.80 10.13 -1.44
C GLY A 36 5.63 8.94 -0.96
N LYS A 37 6.96 9.08 -0.82
CA LYS A 37 7.86 8.01 -0.36
C LYS A 37 7.44 7.41 0.99
N SER A 38 7.20 8.24 2.00
CA SER A 38 6.73 7.76 3.31
C SER A 38 5.33 7.16 3.24
N ASN A 39 4.46 7.69 2.38
CA ASN A 39 3.11 7.14 2.17
C ASN A 39 3.13 5.78 1.45
N PHE A 40 4.14 5.51 0.64
CA PHE A 40 4.36 4.20 0.03
C PHE A 40 4.64 3.13 1.10
N ILE A 41 5.58 3.42 2.00
CA ILE A 41 5.93 2.51 3.11
C ILE A 41 4.75 2.37 4.08
N ASP A 42 4.08 3.47 4.37
CA ASP A 42 2.90 3.49 5.24
C ASP A 42 1.72 2.69 4.68
N ALA A 43 1.55 2.64 3.36
CA ALA A 43 0.54 1.78 2.73
C ALA A 43 0.82 0.29 2.96
N LEU A 44 2.10 -0.14 2.94
CA LEU A 44 2.48 -1.51 3.29
C LEU A 44 2.21 -1.81 4.76
N ALA A 45 2.53 -0.88 5.66
CA ALA A 45 2.19 -0.98 7.07
C ALA A 45 0.67 -1.09 7.28
N PHE A 46 -0.13 -0.34 6.51
CA PHE A 46 -1.58 -0.40 6.57
C PHE A 46 -2.13 -1.78 6.15
N VAL A 47 -1.56 -2.39 5.11
CA VAL A 47 -1.91 -3.78 4.74
C VAL A 47 -1.60 -4.74 5.89
N GLN A 48 -0.44 -4.61 6.53
CA GLN A 48 -0.06 -5.44 7.67
C GLN A 48 -1.04 -5.28 8.85
N GLU A 49 -1.48 -4.06 9.15
CA GLU A 49 -2.47 -3.79 10.20
C GLU A 49 -3.83 -4.42 9.85
N CYS A 50 -4.29 -4.24 8.60
CA CYS A 50 -5.55 -4.82 8.13
C CYS A 50 -5.56 -6.35 8.22
N LEU A 51 -4.42 -7.00 7.95
CA LEU A 51 -4.25 -8.45 8.02
C LEU A 51 -4.10 -8.97 9.45
N SER A 52 -3.55 -8.15 10.36
CA SER A 52 -3.31 -8.54 11.76
C SER A 52 -4.56 -8.36 12.62
N GLU A 53 -5.43 -7.42 12.24
CA GLU A 53 -6.67 -7.08 12.94
C GLU A 53 -7.88 -7.19 11.98
N SER A 54 -8.62 -6.11 11.80
CA SER A 54 -9.65 -5.95 10.78
C SER A 54 -9.45 -4.63 10.04
N ILE A 55 -9.96 -4.54 8.81
CA ILE A 55 -9.91 -3.30 8.00
C ILE A 55 -10.55 -2.12 8.75
N GLU A 56 -11.67 -2.37 9.44
CA GLU A 56 -12.40 -1.35 10.20
C GLU A 56 -11.57 -0.81 11.37
N LEU A 57 -10.89 -1.69 12.10
CA LEU A 57 -10.04 -1.30 13.23
C LEU A 57 -8.78 -0.60 12.73
N ALA A 58 -8.17 -1.07 11.64
CA ALA A 58 -7.03 -0.41 11.01
C ALA A 58 -7.35 1.02 10.55
N PHE A 59 -8.53 1.25 9.95
CA PHE A 59 -9.00 2.61 9.65
C PHE A 59 -9.18 3.44 10.92
N LYS A 60 -9.82 2.87 11.96
CA LYS A 60 -10.08 3.59 13.22
C LYS A 60 -8.77 4.01 13.92
N ASN A 61 -7.79 3.11 14.00
CA ASN A 61 -6.49 3.36 14.62
C ASN A 61 -5.71 4.49 13.92
N ARG A 62 -6.00 4.71 12.63
CA ARG A 62 -5.39 5.77 11.82
C ARG A 62 -6.18 7.10 11.81
N GLY A 63 -7.23 7.22 12.63
CA GLY A 63 -8.07 8.42 12.69
C GLY A 63 -9.25 8.40 11.71
N GLY A 64 -9.64 7.22 11.23
CA GLY A 64 -10.75 6.99 10.33
C GLY A 64 -10.38 7.07 8.84
N ILE A 65 -11.36 6.76 7.96
CA ILE A 65 -11.15 6.70 6.51
C ILE A 65 -10.63 8.02 5.91
N ALA A 66 -11.02 9.16 6.49
CA ALA A 66 -10.61 10.47 6.00
C ALA A 66 -9.09 10.72 6.15
N ALA A 67 -8.44 10.11 7.13
CA ALA A 67 -7.00 10.23 7.35
C ALA A 67 -6.16 9.34 6.42
N VAL A 68 -6.78 8.30 5.85
CA VAL A 68 -6.13 7.33 4.98
C VAL A 68 -6.42 7.62 3.50
N ARG A 69 -7.62 8.13 3.19
CA ARG A 69 -8.02 8.52 1.84
C ARG A 69 -7.21 9.71 1.35
N ARG A 70 -6.93 9.73 0.05
CA ARG A 70 -6.34 10.89 -0.60
C ARG A 70 -7.18 12.15 -0.44
N SER A 71 -6.51 13.25 -0.12
CA SER A 71 -7.08 14.59 -0.18
C SER A 71 -6.99 15.11 -1.62
N SER A 72 -8.13 15.25 -2.28
CA SER A 72 -8.23 15.79 -3.64
C SER A 72 -9.55 16.53 -3.85
N ALA A 73 -9.58 17.46 -4.80
CA ALA A 73 -10.78 18.23 -5.13
C ALA A 73 -11.91 17.37 -5.76
N GLY A 74 -11.56 16.27 -6.43
CA GLY A 74 -12.51 15.25 -6.86
C GLY A 74 -12.85 14.28 -5.72
N HIS A 75 -13.93 13.51 -5.89
CA HIS A 75 -14.33 12.41 -5.00
C HIS A 75 -13.84 11.03 -5.49
N PRO A 76 -12.54 10.76 -5.75
CA PRO A 76 -12.12 9.37 -5.88
C PRO A 76 -12.14 8.77 -4.46
N THR A 77 -13.22 8.06 -4.15
CA THR A 77 -13.53 7.56 -2.81
C THR A 77 -12.85 6.24 -2.49
N HIS A 78 -12.53 5.45 -3.52
CA HIS A 78 -12.04 4.10 -3.34
C HIS A 78 -10.52 4.09 -3.19
N ILE A 79 -10.08 3.85 -1.95
CA ILE A 79 -8.72 3.43 -1.63
C ILE A 79 -8.56 2.01 -2.17
N ALA A 80 -7.44 1.73 -2.83
CA ALA A 80 -7.11 0.36 -3.20
C ALA A 80 -5.61 0.11 -3.04
N ILE A 81 -5.26 -1.06 -2.52
CA ILE A 81 -3.88 -1.53 -2.42
C ILE A 81 -3.84 -2.97 -2.91
N ARG A 82 -2.90 -3.26 -3.81
CA ARG A 82 -2.65 -4.61 -4.32
C ARG A 82 -1.18 -4.99 -4.18
N LEU A 83 -0.93 -6.20 -3.70
CA LEU A 83 0.39 -6.79 -3.54
C LEU A 83 0.48 -8.07 -4.38
N ILE A 84 1.50 -8.15 -5.22
CA ILE A 84 1.87 -9.41 -5.89
C ILE A 84 3.08 -9.97 -5.15
N LEU A 85 2.97 -11.20 -4.68
CA LEU A 85 3.99 -11.87 -3.89
C LEU A 85 4.46 -13.15 -4.57
N ASN A 86 5.76 -13.41 -4.45
CA ASN A 86 6.35 -14.72 -4.70
C ASN A 86 6.55 -15.40 -3.34
N LEU A 87 5.92 -16.55 -3.13
CA LEU A 87 5.97 -17.31 -1.88
C LEU A 87 7.06 -18.40 -1.88
N GLY A 88 7.79 -18.56 -2.98
CA GLY A 88 8.74 -19.65 -3.23
C GLY A 88 8.11 -20.84 -3.96
N ASP A 89 8.94 -21.74 -4.48
CA ASP A 89 8.52 -23.01 -5.12
C ASP A 89 7.43 -22.83 -6.20
N ASP A 90 7.60 -21.81 -7.05
CA ASP A 90 6.65 -21.39 -8.10
C ASP A 90 5.25 -21.01 -7.61
N LEU A 91 5.09 -20.77 -6.30
CA LEU A 91 3.85 -20.30 -5.70
C LEU A 91 3.79 -18.76 -5.70
N TYR A 92 2.69 -18.23 -6.22
CA TYR A 92 2.42 -16.80 -6.27
C TYR A 92 1.14 -16.47 -5.51
N ALA A 93 1.10 -15.29 -4.89
CA ALA A 93 -0.09 -14.75 -4.26
C ALA A 93 -0.41 -13.35 -4.80
N ASP A 94 -1.70 -13.09 -4.92
CA ASP A 94 -2.27 -11.81 -5.32
C ASP A 94 -3.25 -11.38 -4.24
N TYR A 95 -2.89 -10.32 -3.51
CA TYR A 95 -3.69 -9.76 -2.44
C TYR A 95 -4.16 -8.37 -2.86
N ALA A 96 -5.46 -8.10 -2.75
CA ALA A 96 -6.03 -6.80 -3.06
C ALA A 96 -7.27 -6.49 -2.22
N PHE A 97 -7.48 -5.19 -1.95
CA PHE A 97 -8.76 -4.62 -1.51
C PHE A 97 -8.95 -3.22 -2.09
#